data_AF-A0AB36Y6D7-F1
#
_entry.id   AF-A0AB36Y6D7-F1
#
_cell.length_a   1.000
_cell.length_b   1.000
_cell.length_c   1.000
_cell.angle_alpha   90.00
_cell.angle_beta   90.00
_cell.angle_gamma   90.00
#
_symmetry.space_group_name_H-M   'P 1'
#
loop_
_entity.id
_entity.type
_entity.pdbx_description
1 polymer ?
#
loop_
_entity_poly.entity_id
_entity_poly.type
_entity_poly.pdbx_seq_one_letter_code
_entity_poly.pdbx_strand_id
1 'polypeptide(L)'
;MNKPEIPSDPGLRWEWIKYQLRTRGTSLAKLARALKVSDTAVKNVKRTAYPRMERAIAAALGLKPAAIWPERWANSDSPHRSRPNRAEKNASSTKDHNSVYDLRHRKSGTRG
;
A
#
# COMPACT_ATOMS: atom_id res chain seq x y z
N MET A 1 -22.07 -18.65 9.49
CA MET A 1 -20.73 -18.22 9.06
C MET A 1 -20.45 -16.88 9.70
N ASN A 2 -19.54 -16.83 10.68
CA ASN A 2 -19.22 -15.59 11.40
C ASN A 2 -18.55 -14.61 10.43
N LYS A 3 -19.31 -13.62 9.98
CA LYS A 3 -18.77 -12.50 9.20
C LYS A 3 -17.72 -11.83 10.11
N PRO A 4 -16.46 -11.67 9.68
CA PRO A 4 -15.53 -10.87 10.47
C PRO A 4 -16.18 -9.49 10.64
N GLU A 5 -16.34 -9.04 11.87
CA GLU A 5 -16.89 -7.71 12.20
C GLU A 5 -15.89 -6.64 11.74
N ILE A 6 -15.86 -6.40 10.43
CA ILE A 6 -14.99 -5.42 9.80
C ILE A 6 -15.72 -4.08 9.92
N PRO A 7 -15.13 -3.08 10.61
CA PRO A 7 -15.74 -1.78 10.72
C PRO A 7 -16.00 -1.15 9.35
N SER A 8 -17.18 -0.54 9.19
CA SER A 8 -17.54 0.21 7.98
C SER A 8 -16.80 1.54 7.89
N ASP A 9 -16.49 2.17 9.04
CA ASP A 9 -15.73 3.41 9.08
C ASP A 9 -14.29 3.20 8.58
N PRO A 10 -13.79 3.99 7.60
CA PRO A 10 -12.44 3.83 7.07
C PRO A 10 -11.32 4.00 8.11
N GLY A 11 -11.53 4.86 9.12
CA GLY A 11 -10.58 5.07 10.22
C GLY A 11 -10.48 3.84 11.11
N LEU A 12 -11.62 3.37 11.62
CA LEU A 12 -11.72 2.17 12.45
C LEU A 12 -11.26 0.92 11.70
N ARG A 13 -11.61 0.79 10.43
CA ARG A 13 -11.14 -0.30 9.56
C ARG A 13 -9.63 -0.34 9.48
N TRP A 14 -8.98 0.81 9.38
CA TRP A 14 -7.52 0.89 9.33
C TRP A 14 -6.87 0.47 10.65
N GLU A 15 -7.43 0.88 11.78
CA GLU A 15 -6.98 0.42 13.10
C GLU A 15 -7.18 -1.08 13.27
N TRP A 16 -8.33 -1.61 12.85
CA TRP A 16 -8.63 -3.03 12.85
C TRP A 16 -7.62 -3.82 11.99
N ILE A 17 -7.28 -3.36 10.79
CA ILE A 17 -6.26 -3.98 9.94
C ILE A 17 -4.91 -4.03 10.67
N LYS A 18 -4.47 -2.91 11.27
CA LYS A 18 -3.21 -2.85 12.02
C LYS A 18 -3.21 -3.82 13.21
N TYR A 19 -4.32 -3.87 13.94
CA TYR A 19 -4.51 -4.80 15.05
C TYR A 19 -4.39 -6.25 14.58
N GLN A 20 -5.14 -6.63 13.54
CA GLN A 20 -5.12 -7.98 12.98
C GLN A 20 -3.73 -8.40 12.48
N LEU A 21 -3.02 -7.49 11.80
CA LEU A 21 -1.64 -7.76 11.37
C LEU A 21 -0.74 -8.03 12.58
N ARG A 22 -0.86 -7.21 13.63
CA ARG A 22 -0.04 -7.32 14.84
C ARG A 22 -0.32 -8.60 15.62
N THR A 23 -1.59 -9.00 15.75
CA THR A 23 -2.00 -10.27 16.36
C THR A 23 -1.39 -11.48 15.62
N ARG A 24 -1.15 -11.36 14.31
CA ARG A 24 -0.54 -12.40 13.48
C ARG A 24 0.99 -12.33 13.40
N GLY A 25 1.64 -11.46 14.19
CA GLY A 25 3.10 -11.26 14.13
C GLY A 25 3.59 -10.63 12.83
N THR A 26 2.70 -9.94 12.11
CA THR A 26 3.02 -9.19 10.89
C THR A 26 2.84 -7.69 11.13
N SER A 27 3.39 -6.88 10.21
CA SER A 27 3.24 -5.43 10.27
C SER A 27 3.25 -4.86 8.86
N LEU A 28 2.75 -3.63 8.71
CA LEU A 28 2.80 -2.92 7.43
C LEU A 28 4.23 -2.77 6.91
N ALA A 29 5.20 -2.53 7.81
CA ALA A 29 6.61 -2.46 7.45
C ALA A 29 7.15 -3.82 6.99
N LYS A 30 6.74 -4.93 7.63
CA LYS A 30 7.12 -6.28 7.21
C LYS A 30 6.55 -6.60 5.82
N LEU A 31 5.32 -6.19 5.53
CA LEU A 31 4.72 -6.30 4.20
C LEU A 31 5.45 -5.44 3.16
N ALA A 32 5.80 -4.20 3.52
CA ALA A 32 6.55 -3.31 2.64
C ALA A 32 7.90 -3.92 2.25
N ARG A 33 8.63 -4.47 3.23
CA ARG A 33 9.89 -5.18 3.01
C ARG A 33 9.71 -6.41 2.12
N ALA A 34 8.69 -7.24 2.37
CA ALA A 34 8.41 -8.42 1.57
C ALA A 34 8.09 -8.07 0.10
N LEU A 35 7.39 -6.96 -0.13
CA LEU A 35 7.01 -6.49 -1.47
C LEU A 35 8.07 -5.60 -2.14
N LYS A 36 9.17 -5.27 -1.44
CA LYS A 36 10.21 -4.31 -1.87
C LYS A 36 9.64 -2.93 -2.23
N VAL A 37 8.75 -2.42 -1.40
CA VAL A 37 8.09 -1.11 -1.56
C VAL A 37 8.31 -0.24 -0.33
N SER A 38 8.08 1.07 -0.45
CA SER A 38 8.19 1.98 0.69
C SER A 38 7.00 1.83 1.66
N ASP A 39 7.25 2.05 2.95
CA ASP A 39 6.20 2.05 3.97
C ASP A 39 5.08 3.05 3.65
N THR A 40 5.44 4.20 3.08
CA THR A 40 4.49 5.22 2.61
C THR A 40 3.57 4.67 1.52
N ALA A 41 4.08 3.82 0.61
CA ALA A 41 3.26 3.20 -0.43
C ALA A 41 2.21 2.25 0.15
N VAL A 42 2.53 1.54 1.23
CA VAL A 42 1.57 0.68 1.95
C VAL A 42 0.55 1.54 2.71
N LYS A 43 0.98 2.63 3.37
CA LYS A 43 0.08 3.55 4.08
C LYS A 43 -0.90 4.28 3.15
N ASN A 44 -0.52 4.51 1.90
CA ASN A 44 -1.38 5.15 0.91
C ASN A 44 -2.68 4.38 0.61
N VAL A 45 -2.73 3.07 0.92
CA VAL A 45 -3.95 2.25 0.84
C VAL A 45 -5.12 2.87 1.62
N LYS A 46 -4.83 3.57 2.73
CA LYS A 46 -5.87 4.26 3.51
C LYS A 46 -6.59 5.35 2.70
N ARG A 47 -5.86 6.04 1.80
CA ARG A 47 -6.34 7.23 1.08
C ARG A 47 -6.81 6.92 -0.33
N THR A 48 -6.13 6.01 -1.02
CA THR A 48 -6.37 5.74 -2.45
C THR A 48 -6.50 4.25 -2.68
N ALA A 49 -7.42 3.86 -3.57
CA ALA A 49 -7.56 2.47 -4.00
C ALA A 49 -6.24 1.98 -4.60
N TYR A 50 -5.61 1.02 -3.93
CA TYR A 50 -4.33 0.46 -4.36
C TYR A 50 -4.40 -1.06 -4.38
N PRO A 51 -4.95 -1.65 -5.46
CA PRO A 51 -5.34 -3.06 -5.48
C PRO A 51 -4.20 -4.03 -5.17
N ARG A 52 -2.98 -3.72 -5.65
CA ARG A 52 -1.78 -4.52 -5.38
C ARG A 52 -1.47 -4.63 -3.89
N MET A 53 -1.55 -3.52 -3.16
CA MET A 53 -1.26 -3.49 -1.73
C MET A 53 -2.43 -4.03 -0.92
N GLU A 54 -3.67 -3.74 -1.33
CA GLU A 54 -4.89 -4.29 -0.72
C GLU A 54 -4.88 -5.83 -0.78
N ARG A 55 -4.52 -6.42 -1.93
CA ARG A 55 -4.31 -7.88 -2.07
C ARG A 55 -3.26 -8.40 -1.10
N ALA A 56 -2.13 -7.70 -0.95
CA ALA A 56 -1.05 -8.16 -0.07
C ALA A 56 -1.43 -8.10 1.42
N ILE A 57 -2.15 -7.04 1.84
CA ILE A 57 -2.69 -6.94 3.20
C ILE A 57 -3.75 -8.03 3.42
N ALA A 58 -4.66 -8.22 2.46
CA ALA A 58 -5.69 -9.25 2.53
C ALA A 58 -5.08 -10.66 2.63
N ALA A 59 -4.05 -10.96 1.83
CA ALA A 59 -3.31 -12.21 1.89
C ALA A 59 -2.63 -12.44 3.25
N ALA A 60 -2.01 -11.40 3.84
CA ALA A 60 -1.46 -11.48 5.19
C ALA A 60 -2.53 -11.74 6.27
N LEU A 61 -3.74 -11.23 6.02
CA LEU A 61 -4.92 -11.48 6.84
C LEU A 61 -5.67 -12.77 6.45
N GLY A 62 -5.22 -13.53 5.45
CA GLY A 62 -5.94 -14.72 4.97
C GLY A 62 -7.38 -14.43 4.55
N LEU A 63 -7.68 -13.19 4.16
CA LEU A 63 -8.99 -12.73 3.72
C LEU A 63 -8.92 -12.33 2.24
N LYS A 64 -10.09 -12.21 1.62
CA LYS A 64 -10.20 -11.60 0.29
C LYS A 64 -10.19 -10.07 0.43
N PRO A 65 -9.58 -9.32 -0.51
CA PRO A 65 -9.61 -7.86 -0.47
C PRO A 65 -11.05 -7.31 -0.52
N ALA A 66 -11.96 -7.98 -1.24
CA ALA A 66 -13.39 -7.64 -1.26
C ALA A 66 -14.11 -7.80 0.09
N ALA A 67 -13.59 -8.64 1.00
CA ALA A 67 -14.15 -8.75 2.35
C ALA A 67 -13.81 -7.51 3.20
N ILE A 68 -12.61 -6.94 2.99
CA ILE A 68 -12.11 -5.78 3.75
C ILE A 68 -12.60 -4.47 3.13
N TRP A 69 -12.58 -4.38 1.81
CA TRP A 69 -12.97 -3.20 1.04
C TRP A 69 -14.06 -3.52 0.02
N PRO A 70 -15.29 -3.84 0.48
CA PRO A 70 -16.40 -4.17 -0.43
C PRO A 70 -16.75 -3.00 -1.36
N GLU A 71 -16.54 -1.76 -0.92
CA GLU A 71 -16.76 -0.56 -1.76
C GLU A 71 -15.77 -0.44 -2.92
N ARG A 72 -14.57 -1.03 -2.81
CA ARG A 72 -13.48 -0.89 -3.79
C ARG A 72 -13.34 -2.09 -4.72
N TRP A 73 -13.92 -3.24 -4.36
CA TRP A 73 -13.78 -4.49 -5.09
C TRP A 73 -15.14 -5.06 -5.43
N ALA A 74 -15.34 -5.42 -6.70
CA ALA A 74 -16.46 -6.26 -7.10
C ALA A 74 -16.25 -7.69 -6.58
N ASN A 75 -17.35 -8.46 -6.46
CA ASN A 75 -17.36 -9.85 -5.99
C ASN A 75 -16.39 -10.81 -6.76
N SER A 76 -15.90 -10.38 -7.93
CA SER A 76 -15.09 -11.16 -8.87
C SER A 76 -13.60 -10.79 -8.87
N ASP A 77 -12.98 -10.52 -7.71
CA ASP A 77 -11.55 -10.11 -7.57
C ASP A 77 -11.12 -8.94 -8.50
N SER A 78 -12.10 -8.18 -8.99
CA SER A 78 -11.89 -7.07 -9.91
C SER A 78 -11.97 -5.77 -9.12
N PRO A 79 -10.86 -5.05 -8.95
CA PRO A 79 -10.90 -3.75 -8.31
C PRO A 79 -11.64 -2.74 -9.19
N HIS A 80 -12.48 -1.90 -8.59
CA HIS A 80 -13.08 -0.74 -9.25
C HIS A 80 -12.00 0.32 -9.49
N ARG A 81 -11.30 0.19 -10.62
CA ARG A 81 -10.20 1.09 -11.00
C ARG A 81 -10.70 2.27 -11.79
N SER A 82 -10.43 3.47 -11.29
CA SER A 82 -10.62 4.71 -12.05
C SER A 82 -9.69 4.83 -13.27
N ARG A 83 -8.61 4.03 -13.34
CA ARG A 83 -7.64 4.01 -14.45
C ARG A 83 -7.31 2.57 -14.88
N PRO A 84 -8.12 1.94 -15.75
CA PRO A 84 -7.95 0.53 -16.11
C PRO A 84 -6.64 0.25 -16.85
N ASN A 85 -6.15 1.18 -17.68
CA ASN A 85 -4.95 0.99 -18.52
C ASN A 85 -3.61 1.14 -17.76
N ARG A 86 -3.62 1.48 -16.46
CA ARG A 86 -2.38 1.61 -15.69
C ARG A 86 -1.96 0.25 -15.16
N ALA A 87 -0.75 -0.19 -15.54
CA ALA A 87 -0.15 -1.41 -15.01
C ALA A 87 -0.11 -1.40 -13.47
N GLU A 88 -0.48 -2.51 -12.83
CA GLU A 88 -0.44 -2.64 -11.36
C GLU A 88 0.99 -2.71 -10.82
N LYS A 89 1.85 -3.30 -11.63
CA LYS A 89 3.28 -3.43 -11.38
C LYS A 89 3.90 -2.21 -12.05
N ASN A 90 4.40 -1.27 -11.26
CA ASN A 90 5.40 -0.36 -11.80
C ASN A 90 6.57 -1.26 -12.22
N ALA A 91 6.89 -1.30 -13.52
CA ALA A 91 8.19 -1.78 -13.95
C ALA A 91 9.20 -1.09 -13.03
N SER A 92 10.03 -1.89 -12.36
CA SER A 92 11.05 -1.41 -11.43
C SER A 92 11.75 -0.22 -12.06
N SER A 93 11.46 0.99 -11.58
CA SER A 93 12.38 2.09 -11.77
C SER A 93 13.56 1.68 -10.90
N THR A 94 14.52 0.99 -11.50
CA THR A 94 15.90 1.16 -11.12
C THR A 94 16.10 2.67 -11.15
N LYS A 95 15.93 3.31 -9.99
CA LYS A 95 16.66 4.53 -9.73
C LYS A 95 18.08 4.05 -9.60
N ASP A 96 18.71 3.83 -10.74
CA ASP A 96 20.15 4.01 -10.84
C ASP A 96 20.37 5.38 -10.23
N HIS A 97 20.98 5.39 -9.05
CA HIS A 97 21.36 6.61 -8.35
C HIS A 97 22.36 7.31 -9.26
N ASN A 98 21.84 8.09 -10.20
CA ASN A 98 22.63 8.83 -11.16
C ASN A 98 23.32 9.93 -10.35
N SER A 99 24.61 9.73 -10.07
CA SER A 99 25.46 10.59 -9.22
C SER A 99 25.45 12.07 -9.67
N VAL A 100 24.99 12.34 -10.89
CA VAL A 100 24.74 13.68 -11.44
C VAL A 100 23.71 14.47 -10.62
N TYR A 101 22.78 13.82 -9.91
CA TYR A 101 21.79 14.52 -9.07
C TYR A 101 22.35 14.97 -7.71
N ASP A 102 23.39 14.31 -7.18
CA ASP A 102 23.99 14.70 -5.88
C ASP A 102 24.89 15.94 -6.01
N LEU A 103 25.42 16.21 -7.20
CA LEU A 103 26.29 17.37 -7.47
C LEU A 103 25.54 18.70 -7.58
N ARG A 104 24.20 18.71 -7.59
CA ARG A 104 23.38 19.92 -7.77
C ARG A 104 22.96 20.62 -6.46
N HIS A 105 23.47 20.17 -5.30
CA HIS A 105 23.13 20.73 -3.98
C HIS A 105 24.29 21.40 -3.24
N ARG A 106 25.33 21.86 -3.96
CA ARG A 106 26.28 22.81 -3.39
C ARG A 106 25.90 24.23 -3.84
N LYS A 107 25.04 24.89 -3.05
CA LYS A 107 24.87 26.35 -3.15
C LYS A 107 26.23 27.00 -2.86
N SER A 108 26.86 27.55 -3.89
CA SER A 108 27.94 28.52 -3.76
C SER A 108 27.37 29.77 -3.07
N GLY A 109 27.54 29.87 -1.75
CA GLY A 109 27.33 31.11 -1.02
C GLY A 109 28.52 32.02 -1.23
N THR A 110 28.29 33.09 -1.98
CA THR A 110 29.20 34.19 -2.30
C THR A 110 29.72 34.87 -1.03
N ARG A 111 31.03 35.11 -0.97
CA ARG A 111 31.70 36.02 -0.01
C ARG A 111 31.25 37.47 -0.28
N GLY A 112 30.94 38.21 0.77
CA GLY A 112 30.79 39.67 0.80
C GLY A 112 31.04 40.14 2.22
#